data_AF-A0A9X2A1I2-F1
#
_entry.id   AF-A0A9X2A1I2-F1
#
_cell.length_a   1.000
_cell.length_b   1.000
_cell.length_c   1.000
_cell.angle_alpha   90.00
_cell.angle_beta   90.00
_cell.angle_gamma   90.00
#
_symmetry.space_group_name_H-M   'P 1'
#
loop_
_entity.id
_entity.type
_entity.pdbx_description
1 polymer ?
#
loop_
_entity_poly.entity_id
_entity_poly.type
_entity_poly.pdbx_seq_one_letter_code
_entity_poly.pdbx_strand_id
1 'polypeptide(L)'
;MNRLHPPEIDDNEALTKLANNKRVRSFPHLLAELAPIIAGYEQYRAVLGDAHQIANVPLSDEVRGYLKGHYSSPPADLSYIRNLRLDAEQRVCPMCGSMHRGTLDHLMPKEAYTAFAVFSLNLVPACKCNTLRGEVIVGPSAGQRILHPYFDECLSERLIAARFDDLGAIPRISIQLLTPLAHPQHRAIEFHVREIVSNTAILKHLSDRWTHLCDRPQRIVRALAEIPQSEQALREILEKERELTDETRGGKNNWDSVFVTGLLDADVLHWLYLQLSRPGRGPDAPLVVP
;
A
#
# COMPACT_ATOMS: atom_id res chain seq x y z
N MET A 1 -1.25 -1.65 0.59
CA MET A 1 -0.89 -2.19 1.90
C MET A 1 -0.52 -3.66 1.74
N ASN A 2 0.58 -3.94 1.03
CA ASN A 2 1.02 -5.32 0.72
C ASN A 2 2.52 -5.43 0.97
N ARG A 3 2.95 -6.59 1.45
CA ARG A 3 4.37 -6.91 1.63
C ARG A 3 5.05 -7.03 0.27
N LEU A 4 6.26 -6.50 0.16
CA LEU A 4 7.11 -6.64 -1.01
C LEU A 4 8.39 -7.37 -0.64
N HIS A 5 8.96 -8.07 -1.62
CA HIS A 5 10.33 -8.52 -1.50
C HIS A 5 11.27 -7.31 -1.58
N PRO A 6 12.25 -7.18 -0.67
CA PRO A 6 13.27 -6.15 -0.79
C PRO A 6 14.04 -6.29 -2.11
N PRO A 7 14.42 -5.18 -2.77
CA PRO A 7 15.28 -5.27 -3.95
C PRO A 7 16.68 -5.79 -3.59
N GLU A 8 17.21 -6.68 -4.43
CA GLU A 8 18.57 -7.23 -4.30
C GLU A 8 19.61 -6.28 -4.90
N ILE A 9 19.92 -5.19 -4.20
CA ILE A 9 20.83 -4.14 -4.66
C ILE A 9 21.93 -3.92 -3.61
N ASP A 10 23.19 -3.94 -4.04
CA ASP A 10 24.31 -3.49 -3.21
C ASP A 10 24.43 -1.96 -3.26
N ASP A 11 23.63 -1.29 -2.43
CA ASP A 11 23.64 0.18 -2.32
C ASP A 11 25.00 0.74 -1.89
N ASN A 12 25.78 -0.01 -1.10
CA ASN A 12 27.08 0.44 -0.62
C ASN A 12 28.08 0.46 -1.80
N GLU A 13 28.10 -0.60 -2.61
CA GLU A 13 28.92 -0.66 -3.81
C GLU A 13 28.51 0.40 -4.83
N ALA A 14 27.20 0.53 -5.11
CA ALA A 14 26.68 1.50 -6.07
C ALA A 14 27.02 2.96 -5.67
N LEU A 15 26.82 3.31 -4.40
CA LEU A 15 27.14 4.64 -3.89
C LEU A 15 28.65 4.90 -3.90
N THR A 16 29.47 3.89 -3.57
CA THR A 16 30.93 4.00 -3.61
C THR A 16 31.45 4.24 -5.03
N LYS A 17 30.91 3.53 -6.03
CA LYS A 17 31.23 3.76 -7.45
C LYS A 17 30.84 5.17 -7.88
N LEU A 18 29.63 5.61 -7.54
CA LEU A 18 29.16 6.97 -7.85
C LEU A 18 30.03 8.05 -7.20
N ALA A 19 30.38 7.89 -5.92
CA ALA A 19 31.19 8.83 -5.17
C ALA A 19 32.61 8.98 -5.76
N ASN A 20 33.16 7.93 -6.36
CA ASN A 20 34.47 7.94 -7.03
C ASN A 20 34.41 8.35 -8.52
N ASN A 21 33.21 8.58 -9.06
CA ASN A 21 33.04 8.88 -10.48
C ASN A 21 33.38 10.35 -10.79
N LYS A 22 34.61 10.58 -11.29
CA LYS A 22 35.12 11.91 -11.66
C LYS A 22 34.35 12.61 -12.79
N ARG A 23 33.41 11.93 -13.47
CA ARG A 23 32.61 12.50 -14.57
C ARG A 23 31.32 13.14 -14.08
N VAL A 24 30.88 12.88 -12.85
CA VAL A 24 29.68 13.51 -12.28
C VAL A 24 30.07 14.70 -11.41
N ARG A 25 29.19 15.72 -11.37
CA ARG A 25 29.43 16.95 -10.59
C ARG A 25 29.52 16.71 -9.09
N SER A 26 28.99 15.59 -8.60
CA SER A 26 29.06 15.23 -7.18
C SER A 26 30.46 14.82 -6.72
N PHE A 27 31.41 14.57 -7.63
CA PHE A 27 32.81 14.36 -7.26
C PHE A 27 33.52 15.70 -7.07
N PRO A 28 34.32 15.92 -6.00
CA PRO A 28 34.62 15.00 -4.90
C PRO A 28 33.69 15.14 -3.68
N HIS A 29 32.69 16.03 -3.74
CA HIS A 29 31.82 16.38 -2.62
C HIS A 29 31.12 15.18 -1.97
N LEU A 30 30.52 14.30 -2.78
CA LEU A 30 29.89 13.06 -2.30
C LEU A 30 30.92 12.07 -1.73
N LEU A 31 32.16 12.06 -2.25
CA LEU A 31 33.21 11.21 -1.70
C LEU A 31 33.60 11.63 -0.28
N ALA A 32 33.62 12.94 -0.01
CA ALA A 32 33.93 13.48 1.32
C ALA A 32 32.88 13.09 2.38
N GLU A 33 31.63 12.86 1.97
CA GLU A 33 30.52 12.47 2.85
C GLU A 33 30.05 11.02 2.64
N LEU A 34 30.85 10.17 1.96
CA LEU A 34 30.46 8.79 1.66
C LEU A 34 30.28 7.93 2.93
N ALA A 35 31.24 8.02 3.86
CA ALA A 35 31.24 7.22 5.08
C ALA A 35 29.98 7.43 5.95
N PRO A 36 29.55 8.67 6.28
CA PRO A 36 28.32 8.85 7.05
C PRO A 36 27.06 8.38 6.31
N ILE A 37 27.00 8.45 4.98
CA ILE A 37 25.85 7.92 4.21
C ILE A 37 25.78 6.39 4.31
N ILE A 38 26.92 5.71 4.13
CA ILE A 38 27.00 4.24 4.27
C ILE A 38 26.59 3.81 5.69
N ALA A 39 27.09 4.50 6.73
CA ALA A 39 26.68 4.23 8.11
C ALA A 39 25.17 4.44 8.31
N GLY A 40 24.59 5.46 7.65
CA GLY A 40 23.14 5.66 7.61
C GLY A 40 22.38 4.49 6.98
N TYR A 41 22.88 3.92 5.88
CA TYR A 41 22.26 2.74 5.25
C TYR A 41 22.30 1.51 6.16
N GLU A 42 23.42 1.32 6.86
CA GLU A 42 23.56 0.25 7.85
C GLU A 42 22.61 0.42 9.03
N GLN A 43 22.50 1.63 9.59
CA GLN A 43 21.53 1.96 10.63
C GLN A 43 20.10 1.69 10.17
N TYR A 44 19.72 2.15 8.96
CA TYR A 44 18.38 1.93 8.40
C TYR A 44 18.06 0.43 8.34
N ARG A 45 19.00 -0.38 7.86
CA ARG A 45 18.85 -1.85 7.82
C ARG A 45 18.75 -2.46 9.21
N ALA A 46 19.59 -2.01 10.16
CA ALA A 46 19.62 -2.54 11.53
C ALA A 46 18.30 -2.34 12.27
N VAL A 47 17.58 -1.25 11.99
CA VAL A 47 16.26 -0.97 12.58
C VAL A 47 15.10 -1.38 11.68
N LEU A 48 15.37 -2.15 10.63
CA LEU A 48 14.37 -2.67 9.69
C LEU A 48 13.46 -1.57 9.12
N GLY A 49 14.03 -0.41 8.83
CA GLY A 49 13.30 0.72 8.28
C GLY A 49 12.26 1.36 9.21
N ASP A 50 12.33 1.10 10.53
CA ASP A 50 11.41 1.69 11.50
C ASP A 50 11.58 3.21 11.57
N ALA A 51 10.54 3.93 11.15
CA ALA A 51 10.52 5.39 11.06
C ALA A 51 10.78 6.12 12.39
N HIS A 52 10.55 5.49 13.55
CA HIS A 52 10.88 6.08 14.86
C HIS A 52 12.37 5.97 15.18
N GLN A 53 13.05 4.97 14.62
CA GLN A 53 14.42 4.62 14.98
C GLN A 53 15.46 5.08 13.95
N ILE A 54 15.02 5.40 12.73
CA ILE A 54 15.90 5.99 11.71
C ILE A 54 16.29 7.41 12.13
N ALA A 55 17.55 7.60 12.48
CA ALA A 55 18.15 8.91 12.62
C ALA A 55 18.49 9.52 11.26
N ASN A 56 18.38 10.85 11.17
CA ASN A 56 18.84 11.59 10.00
C ASN A 56 20.38 11.62 9.93
N VAL A 57 20.92 11.66 8.71
CA VAL A 57 22.36 11.79 8.46
C VAL A 57 22.64 13.25 8.09
N PRO A 58 23.42 13.99 8.89
CA PRO A 58 23.79 15.36 8.54
C PRO A 58 24.67 15.38 7.29
N LEU A 59 24.26 16.15 6.29
CA LEU A 59 24.95 16.33 5.00
C LEU A 59 25.01 17.80 4.63
N SER A 60 26.02 18.22 3.88
CA SER A 60 26.06 19.57 3.30
C SER A 60 24.92 19.78 2.30
N ASP A 61 24.45 21.03 2.15
CA ASP A 61 23.39 21.35 1.19
C ASP A 61 23.78 21.00 -0.26
N GLU A 62 25.07 21.06 -0.58
CA GLU A 62 25.61 20.65 -1.86
C GLU A 62 25.43 19.15 -2.11
N VAL A 63 25.82 18.28 -1.16
CA VAL A 63 25.62 16.82 -1.27
C VAL A 63 24.14 16.47 -1.27
N ARG A 64 23.32 17.16 -0.47
CA ARG A 64 21.86 16.99 -0.50
C ARG A 64 21.28 17.28 -1.89
N GLY A 65 21.72 18.38 -2.52
CA GLY A 65 21.34 18.74 -3.89
C GLY A 65 21.72 17.65 -4.89
N TYR A 66 22.94 17.12 -4.80
CA TYR A 66 23.39 16.05 -5.69
C TYR A 66 22.58 14.76 -5.54
N LEU A 67 22.30 14.29 -4.32
CA LEU A 67 21.54 13.05 -4.11
C LEU A 67 20.10 13.16 -4.65
N LYS A 68 19.44 14.32 -4.45
CA LYS A 68 18.11 14.59 -5.04
C LYS A 68 18.16 14.62 -6.57
N GLY A 69 19.21 15.22 -7.13
CA GLY A 69 19.46 15.25 -8.57
C GLY A 69 19.69 13.86 -9.16
N HIS A 70 20.53 13.05 -8.49
CA HIS A 70 20.83 11.67 -8.87
C HIS A 70 19.60 10.77 -8.79
N TYR A 71 18.72 10.95 -7.80
CA TYR A 71 17.43 10.27 -7.82
C TYR A 71 16.63 10.68 -9.06
N SER A 72 16.49 11.97 -9.32
CA SER A 72 15.64 12.49 -10.41
C SER A 72 16.15 12.04 -11.79
N SER A 73 17.47 12.07 -12.00
CA SER A 73 18.14 11.66 -13.24
C SER A 73 19.30 10.70 -12.92
N PRO A 74 19.01 9.39 -12.73
CA PRO A 74 20.00 8.42 -12.26
C PRO A 74 21.20 8.28 -13.21
N PRO A 75 22.44 8.49 -12.75
CA PRO A 75 23.63 8.12 -13.50
C PRO A 75 23.72 6.60 -13.68
N ALA A 76 24.68 6.14 -14.49
CA ALA A 76 24.85 4.71 -14.78
C ALA A 76 25.05 3.86 -13.51
N ASP A 77 25.78 4.41 -12.54
CA ASP A 77 26.05 3.77 -11.24
C ASP A 77 24.75 3.52 -10.42
N LEU A 78 23.68 4.27 -10.69
CA LEU A 78 22.36 4.12 -10.07
C LEU A 78 21.27 3.66 -11.05
N SER A 79 21.66 2.93 -12.09
CA SER A 79 20.74 2.45 -13.13
C SER A 79 19.58 1.61 -12.58
N TYR A 80 19.76 0.97 -11.41
CA TYR A 80 18.70 0.24 -10.70
C TYR A 80 17.46 1.09 -10.42
N ILE A 81 17.60 2.40 -10.18
CA ILE A 81 16.46 3.30 -9.93
C ILE A 81 15.52 3.31 -11.15
N ARG A 82 16.06 3.22 -12.37
CA ARG A 82 15.25 3.14 -13.60
C ARG A 82 14.50 1.82 -13.67
N ASN A 83 15.14 0.71 -13.29
CA ASN A 83 14.50 -0.60 -13.26
C ASN A 83 13.38 -0.66 -12.23
N LEU A 84 13.62 -0.12 -11.03
CA LEU A 84 12.61 -0.01 -9.96
C LEU A 84 11.42 0.86 -10.37
N ARG A 85 11.63 1.93 -11.16
CA ARG A 85 10.54 2.74 -11.71
C ARG A 85 9.65 1.95 -12.65
N LEU A 86 10.24 1.18 -13.57
CA LEU A 86 9.48 0.36 -14.52
C LEU A 86 8.65 -0.72 -13.82
N ASP A 87 9.22 -1.36 -12.80
CA ASP A 87 8.54 -2.38 -12.01
C ASP A 87 7.40 -1.81 -11.15
N ALA A 88 7.55 -0.58 -10.64
CA ALA A 88 6.53 0.10 -9.82
C ALA A 88 5.21 0.36 -10.57
N GLU A 89 5.23 0.52 -11.89
CA GLU A 89 4.05 0.90 -12.69
C GLU A 89 2.97 -0.19 -12.76
N GLN A 90 3.34 -1.45 -12.58
CA GLN A 90 2.46 -2.61 -12.81
C GLN A 90 1.88 -3.21 -11.54
N ARG A 91 2.22 -2.66 -10.37
CA ARG A 91 1.86 -3.26 -9.07
C ARG A 91 0.67 -2.57 -8.44
N VAL A 92 -0.12 -3.34 -7.69
CA VAL A 92 -1.01 -2.77 -6.67
C VAL A 92 -0.14 -2.00 -5.67
N CYS A 93 -0.58 -0.80 -5.31
CA CYS A 93 0.20 0.07 -4.44
C CYS A 93 0.45 -0.62 -3.07
N PRO A 94 1.71 -0.91 -2.72
CA PRO A 94 2.05 -1.57 -1.47
C PRO A 94 1.79 -0.68 -0.25
N MET A 95 1.68 0.64 -0.44
CA MET A 95 1.27 1.57 0.61
C MET A 95 -0.25 1.51 0.84
N CYS A 96 -1.08 1.96 -0.11
CA CYS A 96 -2.53 2.08 0.16
C CYS A 96 -3.42 0.93 -0.35
N GLY A 97 -2.91 0.03 -1.19
CA GLY A 97 -3.67 -1.10 -1.74
C GLY A 97 -4.47 -0.78 -3.01
N SER A 98 -4.31 0.41 -3.59
CA SER A 98 -5.00 0.80 -4.84
C SER A 98 -4.42 0.12 -6.08
N MET A 99 -5.23 -0.07 -7.11
CA MET A 99 -4.78 -0.48 -8.45
C MET A 99 -4.32 0.70 -9.31
N HIS A 100 -4.25 1.90 -8.74
CA HIS A 100 -3.70 3.06 -9.43
C HIS A 100 -2.22 2.85 -9.73
N ARG A 101 -1.78 3.32 -10.90
CA ARG A 101 -0.37 3.28 -11.30
C ARG A 101 0.49 3.93 -10.23
N GLY A 102 1.46 3.16 -9.76
CA GLY A 102 2.49 3.65 -8.85
C GLY A 102 3.62 4.35 -9.63
N THR A 103 4.30 5.27 -8.95
CA THR A 103 5.66 5.67 -9.26
C THR A 103 6.60 5.04 -8.25
N LEU A 104 7.91 5.10 -8.50
CA LEU A 104 8.88 4.90 -7.42
C LEU A 104 8.89 6.16 -6.55
N ASP A 105 8.79 6.02 -5.23
CA ASP A 105 8.75 7.15 -4.30
C ASP A 105 9.47 6.81 -2.99
N HIS A 106 9.72 7.82 -2.17
CA HIS A 106 10.45 7.68 -0.91
C HIS A 106 9.54 7.35 0.26
N LEU A 107 9.92 6.37 1.07
CA LEU A 107 9.22 6.09 2.33
C LEU A 107 9.57 7.14 3.39
N MET A 108 10.86 7.32 3.67
CA MET A 108 11.42 8.46 4.41
C MET A 108 11.57 9.63 3.45
N PRO A 109 10.89 10.77 3.68
CA PRO A 109 10.87 11.88 2.75
C PRO A 109 12.27 12.40 2.41
N LYS A 110 12.58 12.52 1.12
CA LYS A 110 13.89 12.97 0.65
C LYS A 110 14.26 14.40 1.08
N GLU A 111 13.28 15.21 1.46
CA GLU A 111 13.51 16.58 1.92
C GLU A 111 14.16 16.57 3.32
N ALA A 112 13.61 15.79 4.24
CA ALA A 112 14.16 15.62 5.59
C ALA A 112 15.32 14.61 5.63
N TYR A 113 15.22 13.51 4.89
CA TYR A 113 16.15 12.36 4.95
C TYR A 113 16.92 12.17 3.65
N THR A 114 17.61 13.23 3.21
CA THR A 114 18.23 13.25 1.87
C THR A 114 19.30 12.19 1.66
N ALA A 115 19.99 11.72 2.71
CA ALA A 115 20.94 10.62 2.61
C ALA A 115 20.31 9.35 2.02
N PHE A 116 19.02 9.11 2.26
CA PHE A 116 18.29 7.95 1.75
C PHE A 116 17.60 8.21 0.41
N ALA A 117 17.92 9.31 -0.29
CA ALA A 117 17.23 9.68 -1.53
C ALA A 117 17.50 8.70 -2.69
N VAL A 118 18.64 8.00 -2.68
CA VAL A 118 18.98 6.98 -3.69
C VAL A 118 19.04 5.57 -3.09
N PHE A 119 18.78 5.43 -1.79
CA PHE A 119 18.87 4.16 -1.10
C PHE A 119 17.71 3.23 -1.50
N SER A 120 18.02 2.09 -2.10
CA SER A 120 17.00 1.23 -2.71
C SER A 120 15.91 0.78 -1.73
N LEU A 121 16.26 0.51 -0.47
CA LEU A 121 15.31 0.09 0.56
C LEU A 121 14.40 1.22 1.06
N ASN A 122 14.72 2.48 0.76
CA ASN A 122 13.86 3.64 1.01
C ASN A 122 12.98 3.99 -0.21
N LEU A 123 13.20 3.33 -1.36
CA LEU A 123 12.46 3.56 -2.59
C LEU A 123 11.38 2.49 -2.77
N VAL A 124 10.12 2.86 -2.61
CA VAL A 124 8.98 1.95 -2.70
C VAL A 124 8.03 2.32 -3.85
N PRO A 125 7.41 1.35 -4.53
CA PRO A 125 6.28 1.65 -5.40
C PRO A 125 5.17 2.35 -4.62
N ALA A 126 4.67 3.47 -5.10
CA ALA A 126 3.56 4.17 -4.47
C ALA A 126 2.74 4.94 -5.50
N CYS A 127 1.42 4.89 -5.37
CA CYS A 127 0.57 5.85 -6.08
C CYS A 127 0.60 7.21 -5.33
N LYS A 128 -0.26 8.15 -5.73
CA LYS A 128 -0.38 9.48 -5.13
C LYS A 128 -0.59 9.49 -3.60
N CYS A 129 -0.96 8.37 -2.98
CA CYS A 129 -1.10 8.25 -1.52
C CYS A 129 0.16 8.68 -0.75
N ASN A 130 1.35 8.40 -1.29
CA ASN A 130 2.61 8.73 -0.62
C ASN A 130 2.87 10.24 -0.67
N THR A 131 2.58 10.88 -1.81
CA THR A 131 2.59 12.33 -1.95
C THR A 131 1.55 13.02 -1.08
N LEU A 132 0.33 12.48 -0.98
CA LEU A 132 -0.77 13.05 -0.18
C LEU A 132 -0.48 13.04 1.32
N ARG A 133 0.24 12.03 1.81
CA ARG A 133 0.71 11.97 3.20
C ARG A 133 1.70 13.10 3.53
N GLY A 134 2.50 13.52 2.55
CA GLY A 134 3.59 14.48 2.75
C GLY A 134 4.68 13.91 3.68
N GLU A 135 5.11 14.73 4.65
CA GLU A 135 6.24 14.43 5.53
C GLU A 135 5.88 13.56 6.75
N VAL A 136 4.60 13.25 6.96
CA VAL A 136 4.13 12.49 8.12
C VAL A 136 4.59 11.04 8.01
N ILE A 137 5.49 10.60 8.89
CA ILE A 137 5.97 9.19 8.92
C ILE A 137 5.79 8.52 10.29
N VAL A 138 5.64 9.32 11.35
CA VAL A 138 5.45 8.90 12.73
C VAL A 138 4.35 9.73 13.39
N GLY A 139 3.67 9.14 14.37
CA GLY A 139 2.71 9.80 15.25
C GLY A 139 3.32 10.14 16.61
N PRO A 140 2.59 10.90 17.44
CA PRO A 140 3.06 11.35 18.74
C PRO A 140 3.24 10.23 19.77
N SER A 141 2.63 9.06 19.55
CA SER A 141 2.67 7.94 20.50
C SER A 141 3.58 6.81 20.02
N ALA A 142 4.19 6.09 20.97
CA ALA A 142 4.99 4.91 20.68
C ALA A 142 4.22 3.88 19.84
N GLY A 143 4.87 3.40 18.78
CA GLY A 143 4.32 2.44 17.82
C GLY A 143 3.46 3.06 16.71
N GLN A 144 3.15 4.35 16.75
CA GLN A 144 2.44 5.03 15.66
C GLN A 144 3.45 5.40 14.56
N ARG A 145 3.53 4.60 13.50
CA ARG A 145 4.35 4.89 12.33
C ARG A 145 3.75 4.32 11.08
N ILE A 146 4.18 4.79 9.92
CA ILE A 146 3.87 4.14 8.67
C ILE A 146 4.49 2.74 8.63
N LEU A 147 3.77 1.79 8.05
CA LEU A 147 4.29 0.48 7.69
C LEU A 147 5.27 0.56 6.50
N HIS A 148 6.31 -0.25 6.58
CA HIS A 148 7.39 -0.40 5.62
C HIS A 148 7.17 -1.66 4.77
N PRO A 149 6.87 -1.55 3.45
CA PRO A 149 6.55 -2.69 2.59
C PRO A 149 7.57 -3.83 2.57
N TYR A 150 8.86 -3.51 2.72
CA TYR A 150 9.94 -4.50 2.72
C TYR A 150 10.15 -5.22 4.06
N PHE A 151 9.76 -4.62 5.19
CA PHE A 151 10.16 -5.09 6.52
C PHE A 151 8.99 -5.48 7.43
N ASP A 152 7.83 -4.83 7.32
CA ASP A 152 6.70 -5.14 8.18
C ASP A 152 5.93 -6.37 7.70
N GLU A 153 6.11 -7.48 8.41
CA GLU A 153 5.52 -8.77 8.03
C GLU A 153 4.00 -8.82 8.13
N CYS A 154 3.38 -7.98 8.98
CA CYS A 154 1.92 -7.88 9.08
C CYS A 154 1.27 -7.51 7.73
N LEU A 155 2.00 -6.93 6.78
CA LEU A 155 1.50 -6.63 5.44
C LEU A 155 1.20 -7.88 4.59
N SER A 156 1.60 -9.07 5.05
CA SER A 156 1.17 -10.37 4.48
C SER A 156 -0.18 -10.87 5.04
N GLU A 157 -0.67 -10.24 6.10
CA GLU A 157 -1.96 -10.54 6.72
C GLU A 157 -3.09 -9.73 6.08
N ARG A 158 -4.32 -10.13 6.40
CA ARG A 158 -5.51 -9.32 6.07
C ARG A 158 -5.76 -8.36 7.21
N LEU A 159 -5.46 -7.10 6.99
CA LEU A 159 -5.45 -6.06 8.02
C LEU A 159 -6.72 -5.21 8.02
N ILE A 160 -7.38 -5.07 6.87
CA ILE A 160 -8.56 -4.21 6.74
C ILE A 160 -9.70 -4.86 5.93
N ALA A 161 -10.92 -4.43 6.23
CA ALA A 161 -12.14 -4.73 5.49
C ALA A 161 -12.98 -3.46 5.30
N ALA A 162 -13.85 -3.47 4.29
CA ALA A 162 -14.94 -2.52 4.23
C ALA A 162 -15.97 -2.87 5.30
N ARG A 163 -16.47 -1.88 6.03
CA ARG A 163 -17.63 -2.01 6.89
C ARG A 163 -18.80 -1.30 6.23
N PHE A 164 -19.91 -2.01 6.11
CA PHE A 164 -21.16 -1.51 5.55
C PHE A 164 -22.21 -1.47 6.66
N ASP A 165 -22.69 -0.28 7.01
CA ASP A 165 -23.81 -0.08 7.92
C ASP A 165 -24.99 0.54 7.14
N ASP A 166 -26.19 0.56 7.71
CA ASP A 166 -27.40 1.15 7.09
C ASP A 166 -27.67 0.56 5.67
N LEU A 167 -27.70 -0.78 5.58
CA LEU A 167 -27.73 -1.51 4.30
C LEU A 167 -28.93 -1.15 3.42
N GLY A 168 -28.65 -0.90 2.14
CA GLY A 168 -29.63 -0.45 1.15
C GLY A 168 -28.95 -0.03 -0.14
N ALA A 169 -29.60 0.84 -0.92
CA ALA A 169 -29.02 1.37 -2.15
C ALA A 169 -27.76 2.20 -1.89
N ILE A 170 -27.74 2.93 -0.78
CA ILE A 170 -26.63 3.79 -0.37
C ILE A 170 -26.30 3.47 1.10
N PRO A 171 -25.35 2.56 1.36
CA PRO A 171 -24.95 2.22 2.71
C PRO A 171 -23.99 3.28 3.26
N ARG A 172 -23.85 3.31 4.58
CA ARG A 172 -22.73 3.97 5.24
C ARG A 172 -21.50 3.07 5.11
N ILE A 173 -20.41 3.61 4.57
CA ILE A 173 -19.18 2.85 4.32
C ILE A 173 -18.04 3.41 5.16
N SER A 174 -17.33 2.52 5.86
CA SER A 174 -16.10 2.85 6.58
C SER A 174 -15.03 1.76 6.40
N ILE A 175 -13.82 2.01 6.86
CA ILE A 175 -12.73 1.02 6.88
C ILE A 175 -12.64 0.44 8.29
N GLN A 176 -12.71 -0.88 8.40
CA GLN A 176 -12.52 -1.61 9.65
C GLN A 176 -11.12 -2.21 9.70
N LEU A 177 -10.44 -2.06 10.85
CA LEU A 177 -9.24 -2.84 11.16
C LEU A 177 -9.65 -4.24 11.61
N LEU A 178 -9.03 -5.27 11.03
CA LEU A 178 -9.24 -6.67 11.40
C LEU A 178 -8.26 -7.17 12.46
N THR A 179 -7.25 -6.37 12.80
CA THR A 179 -6.26 -6.75 13.80
C THR A 179 -6.77 -6.46 15.22
N PRO A 180 -6.62 -7.41 16.16
CA PRO A 180 -6.99 -7.16 17.55
C PRO A 180 -6.07 -6.10 18.18
N LEU A 181 -6.55 -5.41 19.22
CA LEU A 181 -5.75 -4.42 19.96
C LEU A 181 -4.45 -4.99 20.54
N ALA A 182 -4.42 -6.31 20.82
CA ALA A 182 -3.25 -7.02 21.31
C ALA A 182 -2.20 -7.32 20.22
N HIS A 183 -2.51 -7.09 18.94
CA HIS A 183 -1.56 -7.31 17.87
C HIS A 183 -0.32 -6.41 18.07
N PRO A 184 0.92 -6.93 18.02
CA PRO A 184 2.13 -6.17 18.35
C PRO A 184 2.29 -4.87 17.54
N GLN A 185 1.86 -4.89 16.27
CA GLN A 185 1.92 -3.74 15.37
C GLN A 185 0.57 -3.02 15.20
N HIS A 186 -0.43 -3.27 16.06
CA HIS A 186 -1.77 -2.67 15.93
C HIS A 186 -1.72 -1.15 15.74
N ARG A 187 -0.94 -0.45 16.57
CA ARG A 187 -0.78 1.02 16.49
C ARG A 187 -0.15 1.49 15.17
N ALA A 188 0.78 0.73 14.61
CA ALA A 188 1.40 1.06 13.34
C ALA A 188 0.43 0.83 12.17
N ILE A 189 -0.35 -0.25 12.23
CA ILE A 189 -1.41 -0.56 11.27
C ILE A 189 -2.48 0.53 11.29
N GLU A 190 -3.00 0.87 12.47
CA GLU A 190 -3.99 1.94 12.63
C GLU A 190 -3.47 3.27 12.10
N PHE A 191 -2.24 3.64 12.48
CA PHE A 191 -1.61 4.87 12.02
C PHE A 191 -1.46 4.90 10.50
N HIS A 192 -0.93 3.82 9.89
CA HIS A 192 -0.77 3.73 8.44
C HIS A 192 -2.12 3.81 7.72
N VAL A 193 -3.15 3.11 8.21
CA VAL A 193 -4.50 3.19 7.62
C VAL A 193 -5.02 4.61 7.68
N ARG A 194 -4.90 5.30 8.82
CA ARG A 194 -5.38 6.67 8.99
C ARG A 194 -4.63 7.67 8.10
N GLU A 195 -3.30 7.67 8.12
CA GLU A 195 -2.50 8.68 7.44
C GLU A 195 -2.30 8.43 5.94
N ILE A 196 -2.47 7.18 5.49
CA ILE A 196 -2.25 6.80 4.09
C ILE A 196 -3.53 6.33 3.43
N VAL A 197 -4.15 5.27 3.94
CA VAL A 197 -5.27 4.61 3.25
C VAL A 197 -6.51 5.49 3.25
N SER A 198 -6.89 6.06 4.39
CA SER A 198 -8.08 6.91 4.54
C SER A 198 -8.00 8.23 3.78
N ASN A 199 -6.79 8.68 3.44
CA ASN A 199 -6.56 9.88 2.63
C ASN A 199 -6.65 9.61 1.12
N THR A 200 -7.00 8.38 0.71
CA THR A 200 -7.18 8.01 -0.69
C THR A 200 -8.65 7.96 -1.12
N ALA A 201 -8.90 7.65 -2.39
CA ALA A 201 -10.23 7.43 -2.95
C ALA A 201 -10.85 6.06 -2.59
N ILE A 202 -10.30 5.32 -1.61
CA ILE A 202 -10.79 3.98 -1.27
C ILE A 202 -12.30 3.96 -0.92
N LEU A 203 -12.80 4.91 -0.12
CA LEU A 203 -14.23 4.94 0.23
C LEU A 203 -15.12 5.16 -1.01
N LYS A 204 -14.67 5.98 -1.95
CA LYS A 204 -15.35 6.15 -3.24
C LYS A 204 -15.32 4.85 -4.06
N HIS A 205 -14.17 4.16 -4.13
CA HIS A 205 -14.07 2.86 -4.80
C HIS A 205 -15.04 1.84 -4.21
N LEU A 206 -15.11 1.75 -2.87
CA LEU A 206 -16.03 0.85 -2.18
C LEU A 206 -17.50 1.20 -2.47
N SER A 207 -17.85 2.49 -2.51
CA SER A 207 -19.20 2.97 -2.87
C SER A 207 -19.56 2.65 -4.31
N ASP A 208 -18.63 2.85 -5.25
CA ASP A 208 -18.84 2.57 -6.68
C ASP A 208 -19.01 1.04 -6.88
N ARG A 209 -18.19 0.22 -6.20
CA ARG A 209 -18.32 -1.26 -6.17
C ARG A 209 -19.67 -1.70 -5.58
N TRP A 210 -20.12 -1.10 -4.49
CA TRP A 210 -21.43 -1.40 -3.89
C TRP A 210 -22.57 -1.07 -4.86
N THR A 211 -22.49 0.08 -5.51
CA THR A 211 -23.48 0.51 -6.52
C THR A 211 -23.56 -0.49 -7.67
N HIS A 212 -22.40 -0.93 -8.17
CA HIS A 212 -22.35 -1.95 -9.23
C HIS A 212 -22.85 -3.32 -8.77
N LEU A 213 -22.58 -3.73 -7.52
CA LEU A 213 -23.15 -4.94 -6.93
C LEU A 213 -24.68 -4.85 -6.92
N CYS A 214 -25.21 -3.71 -6.46
CA CYS A 214 -26.65 -3.47 -6.36
C CYS A 214 -27.35 -3.40 -7.71
N ASP A 215 -26.72 -2.82 -8.73
CA ASP A 215 -27.25 -2.72 -10.09
C ASP A 215 -27.23 -4.08 -10.79
N ARG A 216 -26.09 -4.78 -10.74
CA ARG A 216 -25.88 -6.02 -11.48
C ARG A 216 -24.82 -6.92 -10.80
N PRO A 217 -25.21 -7.84 -9.91
CA PRO A 217 -24.28 -8.60 -9.07
C PRO A 217 -23.15 -9.30 -9.80
N GLN A 218 -23.42 -9.85 -11.00
CA GLN A 218 -22.39 -10.56 -11.77
C GLN A 218 -21.22 -9.69 -12.22
N ARG A 219 -21.38 -8.34 -12.22
CA ARG A 219 -20.28 -7.40 -12.51
C ARG A 219 -19.21 -7.39 -11.42
N ILE A 220 -19.61 -7.69 -10.19
CA ILE A 220 -18.70 -7.72 -9.05
C ILE A 220 -18.21 -9.14 -8.79
N VAL A 221 -19.12 -10.11 -8.81
CA VAL A 221 -18.81 -11.54 -8.57
C VAL A 221 -19.54 -12.36 -9.61
N ARG A 222 -18.82 -12.93 -10.57
CA ARG A 222 -19.42 -13.59 -11.76
C ARG A 222 -20.41 -14.70 -11.39
N ALA A 223 -20.14 -15.44 -10.31
CA ALA A 223 -21.01 -16.52 -9.85
C ALA A 223 -22.40 -16.03 -9.38
N LEU A 224 -22.56 -14.74 -9.06
CA LEU A 224 -23.86 -14.13 -8.70
C LEU A 224 -24.75 -13.83 -9.92
N ALA A 225 -24.36 -14.31 -11.11
CA ALA A 225 -25.29 -14.42 -12.24
C ALA A 225 -26.48 -15.34 -11.91
N GLU A 226 -26.24 -16.33 -11.05
CA GLU A 226 -27.26 -17.24 -10.52
C GLU A 226 -27.59 -16.92 -9.06
N ILE A 227 -28.79 -17.27 -8.61
CA ILE A 227 -29.20 -17.09 -7.21
C ILE A 227 -28.55 -18.20 -6.36
N PRO A 228 -27.77 -17.87 -5.31
CA PRO A 228 -27.21 -18.87 -4.42
C PRO A 228 -28.30 -19.70 -3.74
N GLN A 229 -28.05 -21.00 -3.55
CA GLN A 229 -29.03 -21.92 -2.96
C GLN A 229 -29.27 -21.66 -1.46
N SER A 230 -28.26 -21.13 -0.77
CA SER A 230 -28.29 -20.81 0.66
C SER A 230 -27.32 -19.68 0.97
N GLU A 231 -27.44 -19.10 2.17
CA GLU A 231 -26.48 -18.12 2.68
C GLU A 231 -25.07 -18.72 2.78
N GLN A 232 -24.96 -20.00 3.13
CA GLN A 232 -23.69 -20.73 3.14
C GLN A 232 -23.09 -20.85 1.74
N ALA A 233 -23.90 -21.14 0.71
CA ALA A 233 -23.43 -21.16 -0.68
C ALA A 233 -22.96 -19.77 -1.14
N LEU A 234 -23.64 -18.71 -0.71
CA LEU A 234 -23.20 -17.33 -0.97
C LEU A 234 -21.85 -17.04 -0.29
N ARG A 235 -21.66 -17.46 0.97
CA ARG A 235 -20.37 -17.34 1.67
C ARG A 235 -19.25 -17.99 0.89
N GLU A 236 -19.42 -19.23 0.45
CA GLU A 236 -18.42 -19.98 -0.31
C GLU A 236 -18.08 -19.30 -1.65
N ILE A 237 -19.07 -18.74 -2.34
CA ILE A 237 -18.87 -17.94 -3.55
C ILE A 237 -17.99 -16.71 -3.26
N LEU A 238 -18.29 -15.97 -2.20
CA LEU A 238 -17.57 -14.75 -1.84
C LEU A 238 -16.16 -15.03 -1.28
N GLU A 239 -15.98 -16.12 -0.53
CA GLU A 239 -14.67 -16.56 -0.07
C GLU A 239 -13.76 -16.91 -1.25
N LYS A 240 -14.30 -17.64 -2.23
CA LYS A 240 -13.57 -17.96 -3.47
C LYS A 240 -13.23 -16.70 -4.28
N GLU A 241 -14.16 -15.75 -4.40
CA GLU A 241 -13.89 -14.47 -5.08
C GLU A 241 -12.79 -13.68 -4.37
N ARG A 242 -12.80 -13.67 -3.03
CA ARG A 242 -11.78 -13.02 -2.20
C ARG A 242 -10.40 -13.65 -2.43
N GLU A 243 -10.31 -14.98 -2.43
CA GLU A 243 -9.07 -15.71 -2.70
C GLU A 243 -8.52 -15.40 -4.09
N LEU A 244 -9.35 -15.49 -5.14
CA LEU A 244 -8.96 -15.12 -6.51
C LEU A 244 -8.50 -13.67 -6.61
N THR A 245 -9.18 -12.76 -5.91
CA THR A 245 -8.79 -11.35 -5.86
C THR A 245 -7.43 -11.17 -5.18
N ASP A 246 -7.15 -11.89 -4.09
CA ASP A 246 -5.86 -11.81 -3.40
C ASP A 246 -4.71 -12.30 -4.27
N GLU A 247 -4.91 -13.43 -4.97
CA GLU A 247 -3.92 -14.03 -5.87
C GLU A 247 -3.64 -13.12 -7.07
N THR A 248 -4.68 -12.68 -7.77
CA THR A 248 -4.55 -11.86 -8.99
C THR A 248 -3.97 -10.48 -8.73
N ARG A 249 -4.16 -9.93 -7.53
CA ARG A 249 -3.67 -8.61 -7.13
C ARG A 249 -2.36 -8.65 -6.33
N GLY A 250 -1.91 -9.85 -5.92
CA GLY A 250 -0.68 -10.02 -5.16
C GLY A 250 -0.74 -9.45 -3.74
N GLY A 251 -1.87 -9.61 -3.04
CA GLY A 251 -1.97 -9.29 -1.62
C GLY A 251 -3.38 -9.03 -1.09
N LYS A 252 -3.55 -9.20 0.22
CA LYS A 252 -4.86 -9.31 0.89
C LYS A 252 -5.56 -7.99 1.21
N ASN A 253 -4.85 -6.87 1.06
CA ASN A 253 -5.37 -5.54 1.41
C ASN A 253 -5.51 -4.63 0.18
N ASN A 254 -5.64 -5.23 -1.00
CA ASN A 254 -6.03 -4.49 -2.19
C ASN A 254 -7.51 -4.08 -2.09
N TRP A 255 -7.91 -2.95 -2.67
CA TRP A 255 -9.26 -2.40 -2.46
C TRP A 255 -10.41 -3.32 -2.90
N ASP A 256 -10.20 -4.16 -3.92
CA ASP A 256 -11.20 -5.16 -4.34
C ASP A 256 -11.37 -6.23 -3.26
N SER A 257 -10.28 -6.71 -2.68
CA SER A 257 -10.30 -7.68 -1.59
C SER A 257 -10.88 -7.09 -0.30
N VAL A 258 -10.60 -5.82 -0.01
CA VAL A 258 -11.23 -5.06 1.10
C VAL A 258 -12.75 -5.02 0.94
N PHE A 259 -13.23 -4.79 -0.29
CA PHE A 259 -14.66 -4.80 -0.60
C PHE A 259 -15.28 -6.19 -0.39
N VAL A 260 -14.72 -7.24 -1.00
CA VAL A 260 -15.27 -8.61 -0.89
C VAL A 260 -15.21 -9.11 0.56
N THR A 261 -14.16 -8.77 1.31
CA THR A 261 -14.08 -9.09 2.74
C THR A 261 -15.24 -8.46 3.52
N GLY A 262 -15.62 -7.22 3.20
CA GLY A 262 -16.77 -6.58 3.84
C GLY A 262 -18.11 -7.25 3.54
N LEU A 263 -18.24 -7.91 2.38
CA LEU A 263 -19.44 -8.69 2.06
C LEU A 263 -19.57 -9.99 2.85
N LEU A 264 -18.49 -10.45 3.49
CA LEU A 264 -18.47 -11.67 4.31
C LEU A 264 -18.86 -11.42 5.78
N ASP A 265 -19.05 -10.15 6.16
CA ASP A 265 -19.68 -9.79 7.43
C ASP A 265 -21.06 -10.46 7.55
N ALA A 266 -21.42 -10.92 8.75
CA ALA A 266 -22.62 -11.74 8.95
C ALA A 266 -23.91 -10.99 8.56
N ASP A 267 -24.04 -9.73 8.97
CA ASP A 267 -25.25 -8.93 8.70
C ASP A 267 -25.33 -8.56 7.23
N VAL A 268 -24.18 -8.21 6.62
CA VAL A 268 -24.09 -7.90 5.18
C VAL A 268 -24.39 -9.12 4.32
N LEU A 269 -23.82 -10.27 4.67
CA LEU A 269 -24.01 -11.54 3.95
C LEU A 269 -25.49 -11.96 3.99
N HIS A 270 -26.10 -11.90 5.18
CA HIS A 270 -27.50 -12.22 5.37
C HIS A 270 -28.41 -11.30 4.53
N TRP A 271 -28.19 -9.97 4.62
CA TRP A 271 -28.92 -9.01 3.82
C TRP A 271 -28.77 -9.26 2.32
N LEU A 272 -27.53 -9.52 1.86
CA LEU A 272 -27.24 -9.79 0.45
C LEU A 272 -27.96 -11.05 -0.04
N TYR A 273 -27.98 -12.12 0.77
CA TYR A 273 -28.72 -13.33 0.44
C TYR A 273 -30.23 -13.07 0.32
N LEU A 274 -30.83 -12.29 1.23
CA LEU A 274 -32.24 -11.92 1.15
C LEU A 274 -32.56 -11.11 -0.10
N GLN A 275 -31.69 -10.16 -0.50
CA GLN A 275 -31.90 -9.41 -1.74
C GLN A 275 -31.73 -10.28 -2.99
N LEU A 276 -30.71 -11.15 -3.01
CA LEU A 276 -30.47 -12.06 -4.13
C LEU A 276 -31.63 -13.04 -4.34
N SER A 277 -32.21 -13.56 -3.26
CA SER A 277 -33.27 -14.58 -3.25
C SER A 277 -34.69 -14.01 -3.17
N ARG A 278 -34.87 -12.68 -3.26
CA ARG A 278 -36.17 -12.02 -3.14
C ARG A 278 -37.19 -12.62 -4.13
N PRO A 279 -38.38 -13.06 -3.67
CA PRO A 279 -39.40 -13.62 -4.56
C PRO A 279 -39.73 -12.67 -5.72
N GLY A 280 -39.77 -13.21 -6.93
CA GLY A 280 -40.05 -12.43 -8.15
C GLY A 280 -38.87 -11.64 -8.70
N ARG A 281 -37.70 -11.60 -8.03
CA ARG A 281 -36.47 -11.06 -8.61
C ARG A 281 -35.85 -12.10 -9.56
N GLY A 282 -35.58 -11.70 -10.80
CA GLY A 282 -34.85 -12.55 -11.75
C GLY A 282 -33.36 -12.68 -11.39
N PRO A 283 -32.66 -13.73 -11.88
CA PRO A 283 -31.21 -13.83 -11.74
C PRO A 283 -30.50 -12.57 -12.25
N ASP A 284 -29.46 -12.13 -11.55
CA ASP A 284 -28.67 -10.92 -11.85
C ASP A 284 -29.42 -9.57 -11.97
N ALA A 285 -30.72 -9.52 -11.67
CA ALA A 285 -31.48 -8.27 -11.65
C ALA A 285 -30.99 -7.32 -10.53
N PRO A 286 -31.36 -6.03 -10.49
CA PRO A 286 -30.99 -5.16 -9.38
C PRO A 286 -31.41 -5.71 -8.00
N LEU A 287 -30.55 -5.57 -6.99
CA LEU A 287 -30.79 -5.98 -5.60
C LEU A 287 -31.81 -5.05 -4.94
N VAL A 288 -31.62 -3.76 -5.11
CA VAL A 288 -32.48 -2.70 -4.56
C VAL A 288 -33.42 -2.20 -5.64
N VAL A 289 -34.68 -1.97 -5.28
CA VAL A 289 -35.63 -1.30 -6.17
C VAL A 289 -35.37 0.21 -6.06
N PRO A 290 -35.31 0.96 -7.18
CA PRO A 290 -35.17 2.42 -7.13
C PRO A 290 -36.31 3.12 -6.39
#